data_AF-A0A5Q4GFX9-F1
#
_entry.id   AF-A0A5Q4GFX9-F1
#
_cell.length_a   1.000
_cell.length_b   1.000
_cell.length_c   1.000
_cell.angle_alpha   90.00
_cell.angle_beta   90.00
_cell.angle_gamma   90.00
#
_symmetry.space_group_name_H-M   'P 1'
#
loop_
_entity.id
_entity.type
_entity.pdbx_description
1 polymer ?
#
loop_
_entity_poly.entity_id
_entity_poly.type
_entity_poly.pdbx_seq_one_letter_code
_entity_poly.pdbx_strand_id
1 'polypeptide(L)'
;MDEEELVRENESLMQELFVLGRDPGVFAGLLPDELNLRLKEAVAYAEEAREAELLGREPPPTYLDPSSTDWIPDVDDMVHRTASQLLGDDFILLGDEALSDAEVEQQLHLVIDRLAKQGISLGINETVPERLAYRYLLEELQQGMDVMPGWVLDGCDGCCEECFQLPYCKTGKELAEEYRFAVPAPPVPPREVDSETATARPQSYWRWPTMNICPRGEFPAEGSDFFGDVPF
;
A
#
# COMPACT_ATOMS: atom_id res chain seq x y z
N MET A 1 -0.34 3.21 24.74
CA MET A 1 -0.14 4.62 24.42
C MET A 1 -1.50 5.19 24.09
N ASP A 2 -1.93 6.25 24.75
CA ASP A 2 -3.14 6.95 24.30
C ASP A 2 -2.82 7.84 23.09
N GLU A 3 -3.86 8.36 22.43
CA GLU A 3 -3.73 9.16 21.21
C GLU A 3 -2.94 10.47 21.47
N GLU A 4 -3.10 11.07 22.65
CA GLU A 4 -2.39 12.31 23.00
C GLU A 4 -0.89 12.08 23.22
N GLU A 5 -0.53 10.97 23.85
CA GLU A 5 0.86 10.53 24.03
C GLU A 5 1.51 10.22 22.68
N LEU A 6 0.78 9.56 21.78
CA LEU A 6 1.25 9.25 20.43
C LEU A 6 1.52 10.51 19.60
N VAL A 7 0.61 11.48 19.62
CA VAL A 7 0.79 12.76 18.92
C VAL A 7 2.01 13.50 19.47
N ARG A 8 2.18 13.56 20.80
CA ARG A 8 3.33 14.21 21.43
C ARG A 8 4.65 13.53 21.08
N GLU A 9 4.66 12.20 21.03
CA GLU A 9 5.83 11.45 20.60
C GLU A 9 6.17 11.74 19.13
N ASN A 10 5.18 11.78 18.25
CA ASN A 10 5.37 12.13 16.84
C ASN A 10 5.96 13.54 16.66
N GLU A 11 5.45 14.53 17.39
CA GLU A 11 6.00 15.90 17.39
C GLU A 11 7.48 15.91 17.83
N SER A 12 7.81 15.15 18.87
CA SER A 12 9.19 15.02 19.35
C SER A 12 10.11 14.40 18.30
N LEU A 13 9.67 13.30 17.67
CA LEU A 13 10.47 12.59 16.68
C LEU A 13 10.63 13.41 15.38
N MET A 14 9.60 14.15 14.95
CA MET A 14 9.72 15.07 13.81
C MET A 14 10.77 16.16 14.07
N GLN A 15 10.79 16.71 15.29
CA GLN A 15 11.78 17.72 15.68
C GLN A 15 13.20 17.13 15.73
N GLU A 16 13.35 15.91 16.21
CA GLU A 16 14.62 15.19 16.26
C GLU A 16 15.15 14.91 14.85
N LEU A 17 14.30 14.40 13.97
CA LEU A 17 14.64 14.13 12.58
C LEU A 17 15.07 15.41 11.86
N PHE A 18 14.38 16.53 12.11
CA PHE A 18 14.78 17.85 11.61
C PHE A 18 16.17 18.28 12.10
N VAL A 19 16.49 18.04 13.38
CA VAL A 19 17.84 18.32 13.94
C VAL A 19 18.92 17.44 13.29
N LEU A 20 18.57 16.21 12.88
CA LEU A 20 19.44 15.32 12.13
C LEU A 20 19.55 15.69 10.63
N GLY A 21 18.97 16.82 10.21
CA GLY A 21 19.08 17.34 8.84
C GLY A 21 18.18 16.61 7.84
N ARG A 22 17.13 15.95 8.31
CA ARG A 22 16.16 15.20 7.50
C ARG A 22 14.82 15.92 7.48
N ASP A 23 14.11 15.85 6.35
CA ASP A 23 12.81 16.48 6.18
C ASP A 23 11.68 15.55 6.67
N PRO A 24 11.00 15.84 7.81
CA PRO A 24 9.88 15.02 8.26
C PRO A 24 8.65 15.14 7.36
N GLY A 25 8.59 16.13 6.46
CA GLY A 25 7.48 16.34 5.53
C GLY A 25 7.24 15.18 4.56
N VAL A 26 8.24 14.30 4.37
CA VAL A 26 8.10 13.07 3.57
C VAL A 26 7.08 12.09 4.15
N PHE A 27 6.79 12.20 5.46
CA PHE A 27 5.81 11.37 6.17
C PHE A 27 4.42 12.02 6.25
N ALA A 28 4.19 13.10 5.52
CA ALA A 28 2.89 13.76 5.51
C ALA A 28 1.80 12.83 4.95
N GLY A 29 0.69 12.73 5.68
CA GLY A 29 -0.47 11.92 5.29
C GLY A 29 -0.50 10.52 5.89
N LEU A 30 0.56 10.10 6.59
CA LEU A 30 0.53 8.86 7.37
C LEU A 30 -0.42 9.00 8.57
N LEU A 31 -1.05 7.88 8.95
CA LEU A 31 -1.82 7.80 10.18
C LEU A 31 -0.91 7.94 11.41
N PRO A 32 -1.40 8.40 12.57
CA PRO A 32 -0.54 8.72 13.71
C PRO A 32 0.37 7.58 14.19
N ASP A 33 -0.09 6.33 14.13
CA ASP A 33 0.67 5.17 14.57
C ASP A 33 1.72 4.74 13.54
N GLU A 34 1.38 4.79 12.26
CA GLU A 34 2.33 4.56 11.16
C GLU A 34 3.38 5.67 11.10
N LEU A 35 2.97 6.93 11.27
CA LEU A 35 3.87 8.08 11.39
C LEU A 35 4.87 7.86 12.52
N ASN A 36 4.41 7.38 13.69
CA ASN A 36 5.27 7.09 14.83
C ASN A 36 6.33 6.04 14.50
N LEU A 37 5.90 4.92 13.90
CA LEU A 37 6.77 3.83 13.50
C LEU A 37 7.85 4.33 12.53
N ARG A 38 7.44 5.02 11.45
CA ARG A 38 8.33 5.55 10.42
C ARG A 38 9.33 6.58 10.95
N LEU A 39 8.87 7.45 11.84
CA LEU A 39 9.74 8.44 12.47
C LEU A 39 10.80 7.79 13.35
N LYS A 40 10.45 6.74 14.11
CA LYS A 40 11.42 6.00 14.94
C LYS A 40 12.50 5.35 14.08
N GLU A 41 12.11 4.68 13.01
CA GLU A 41 13.03 4.07 12.05
C GLU A 41 13.93 5.12 11.38
N ALA A 42 13.34 6.24 10.94
CA ALA A 42 14.09 7.31 10.28
C ALA A 42 15.08 7.99 11.21
N VAL A 43 14.72 8.21 12.48
CA VAL A 43 15.64 8.72 13.50
C VAL A 43 16.77 7.72 13.73
N ALA A 44 16.47 6.44 13.95
CA ALA A 44 17.47 5.40 14.17
C ALA A 44 18.46 5.30 13.00
N TYR A 45 17.96 5.29 11.76
CA TYR A 45 18.78 5.31 10.56
C TYR A 45 19.67 6.56 10.49
N ALA A 46 19.12 7.75 10.76
CA ALA A 46 19.86 9.00 10.70
C ALA A 46 20.94 9.11 11.79
N GLU A 47 20.70 8.56 12.98
CA GLU A 47 21.70 8.44 14.03
C GLU A 47 22.83 7.48 13.65
N GLU A 48 22.50 6.31 13.12
CA GLU A 48 23.49 5.33 12.63
C GLU A 48 24.34 5.91 11.49
N ALA A 49 23.71 6.61 10.53
CA ALA A 49 24.41 7.28 9.45
C ALA A 49 25.38 8.36 9.98
N ARG A 50 24.96 9.16 10.96
CA ARG A 50 25.82 10.16 11.62
C ARG A 50 26.97 9.51 12.37
N GLU A 51 26.74 8.40 13.06
CA GLU A 51 27.81 7.65 13.74
C GLU A 51 28.81 7.08 12.74
N ALA A 52 28.33 6.47 11.65
CA ALA A 52 29.18 5.94 10.59
C ALA A 52 30.08 7.02 10.00
N GLU A 53 29.55 8.22 9.74
CA GLU A 53 30.32 9.37 9.28
C GLU A 53 31.43 9.76 10.27
N LEU A 54 31.08 9.90 11.57
CA LEU A 54 32.05 10.24 12.63
C LEU A 54 33.17 9.20 12.77
N LEU A 55 32.86 7.92 12.52
CA LEU A 55 33.80 6.82 12.59
C LEU A 55 34.55 6.54 11.28
N GLY A 56 34.23 7.27 10.19
CA GLY A 56 34.79 7.02 8.85
C GLY A 56 34.40 5.65 8.28
N ARG A 57 33.20 5.15 8.63
CA ARG A 57 32.60 3.93 8.09
C ARG A 57 31.66 4.27 6.94
N GLU A 58 31.29 3.24 6.18
CA GLU A 58 30.22 3.35 5.18
C GLU A 58 28.86 3.51 5.91
N PRO A 59 28.00 4.45 5.48
CA PRO A 59 26.66 4.61 6.07
C PRO A 59 25.77 3.39 5.76
N PRO A 60 24.68 3.20 6.54
CA PRO A 60 23.72 2.16 6.24
C PRO A 60 23.10 2.36 4.83
N PRO A 61 22.75 1.28 4.11
CA PRO A 61 22.19 1.39 2.76
C PRO A 61 20.93 2.25 2.68
N THR A 62 20.77 3.05 1.62
CA THR A 62 19.67 4.01 1.47
C THR A 62 18.29 3.38 1.29
N TYR A 63 18.20 2.09 0.94
CA TYR A 63 16.92 1.38 0.89
C TYR A 63 16.36 1.03 2.29
N LEU A 64 17.17 1.21 3.35
CA LEU A 64 16.75 1.09 4.74
C LEU A 64 16.31 2.43 5.34
N ASP A 65 16.40 3.53 4.59
CA ASP A 65 16.05 4.87 5.07
C ASP A 65 14.58 5.16 4.77
N PRO A 66 13.67 5.24 5.75
CA PRO A 66 12.25 5.50 5.50
C PRO A 66 11.97 6.85 4.83
N SER A 67 12.93 7.78 4.85
CA SER A 67 12.83 9.06 4.13
C SER A 67 13.25 8.99 2.66
N SER A 68 13.81 7.86 2.22
CA SER A 68 14.29 7.64 0.87
C SER A 68 13.17 7.22 -0.08
N THR A 69 13.27 7.63 -1.36
CA THR A 69 12.39 7.14 -2.42
C THR A 69 12.64 5.68 -2.79
N ASP A 70 13.82 5.16 -2.44
CA ASP A 70 14.23 3.77 -2.69
C ASP A 70 13.97 2.87 -1.47
N TRP A 71 13.27 3.40 -0.47
CA TRP A 71 12.96 2.67 0.75
C TRP A 71 12.08 1.45 0.45
N ILE A 72 12.45 0.32 1.07
CA ILE A 72 11.72 -0.93 0.96
C ILE A 72 11.19 -1.25 2.37
N PRO A 73 9.86 -1.26 2.56
CA PRO A 73 9.28 -1.66 3.83
C PRO A 73 9.67 -3.09 4.20
N ASP A 74 9.94 -3.31 5.48
CA ASP A 74 10.10 -4.66 6.05
C ASP A 74 8.71 -5.22 6.41
N VAL A 75 8.63 -6.55 6.54
CA VAL A 75 7.42 -7.26 7.01
C VAL A 75 7.05 -6.83 8.43
N ASP A 76 8.05 -6.45 9.23
CA ASP A 76 7.83 -5.92 10.58
C ASP A 76 7.12 -4.56 10.57
N ASP A 77 7.01 -3.91 9.41
CA ASP A 77 6.34 -2.63 9.25
C ASP A 77 4.83 -2.76 8.95
N MET A 78 4.30 -3.99 8.95
CA MET A 78 2.89 -4.23 8.76
C MET A 78 2.10 -3.64 9.92
N VAL A 79 1.05 -2.88 9.60
CA VAL A 79 0.17 -2.29 10.60
C VAL A 79 -1.23 -2.85 10.43
N HIS A 80 -1.83 -3.28 11.53
CA HIS A 80 -3.22 -3.70 11.55
C HIS A 80 -4.15 -2.52 11.28
N ARG A 81 -5.10 -2.70 10.37
CA ARG A 81 -6.06 -1.68 9.96
C ARG A 81 -7.48 -2.23 9.93
N THR A 82 -8.41 -1.47 10.50
CA THR A 82 -9.84 -1.72 10.38
C THR A 82 -10.37 -1.21 9.04
N ALA A 83 -11.56 -1.68 8.63
CA ALA A 83 -12.26 -1.14 7.47
C ALA A 83 -12.42 0.39 7.51
N SER A 84 -12.73 0.96 8.68
CA SER A 84 -12.93 2.40 8.81
C SER A 84 -11.65 3.20 8.61
N GLN A 85 -10.50 2.68 9.07
CA GLN A 85 -9.19 3.29 8.83
C GLN A 85 -8.79 3.24 7.35
N LEU A 86 -9.15 2.17 6.64
CA LEU A 86 -8.80 1.99 5.23
C LEU A 86 -9.75 2.74 4.27
N LEU A 87 -11.04 2.69 4.54
CA LEU A 87 -12.08 3.19 3.63
C LEU A 87 -12.59 4.58 4.01
N GLY A 88 -12.38 5.00 5.26
CA GLY A 88 -12.94 6.21 5.85
C GLY A 88 -14.26 5.94 6.58
N ASP A 89 -14.51 6.69 7.66
CA ASP A 89 -15.75 6.59 8.45
C ASP A 89 -17.01 6.96 7.66
N ASP A 90 -16.86 7.67 6.54
CA ASP A 90 -17.95 8.04 5.63
C ASP A 90 -18.37 6.90 4.70
N PHE A 91 -17.59 5.82 4.62
CA PHE A 91 -17.81 4.74 3.69
C PHE A 91 -18.78 3.68 4.25
N ILE A 92 -19.92 3.51 3.57
CA ILE A 92 -20.90 2.48 3.95
C ILE A 92 -20.58 1.19 3.21
N LEU A 93 -20.11 0.19 3.95
CA LEU A 93 -19.82 -1.15 3.45
C LEU A 93 -21.09 -2.02 3.49
N LEU A 94 -21.66 -2.33 2.32
CA LEU A 94 -22.88 -3.13 2.19
C LEU A 94 -22.55 -4.61 1.98
N GLY A 95 -23.32 -5.51 2.58
CA GLY A 95 -23.19 -6.95 2.32
C GLY A 95 -23.54 -7.30 0.87
N ASP A 96 -22.84 -8.28 0.30
CA ASP A 96 -23.02 -8.66 -1.11
C ASP A 96 -24.43 -9.20 -1.40
N GLU A 97 -25.05 -9.92 -0.46
CA GLU A 97 -26.44 -10.43 -0.56
C GLU A 97 -27.49 -9.31 -0.67
N ALA A 98 -27.15 -8.07 -0.31
CA ALA A 98 -28.05 -6.91 -0.42
C ALA A 98 -27.95 -6.18 -1.76
N LEU A 99 -27.02 -6.58 -2.63
CA LEU A 99 -26.68 -5.89 -3.88
C LEU A 99 -26.96 -6.78 -5.10
N SER A 100 -27.49 -6.19 -6.16
CA SER A 100 -27.49 -6.80 -7.50
C SER A 100 -26.06 -6.94 -8.05
N ASP A 101 -25.86 -7.74 -9.09
CA ASP A 101 -24.51 -7.95 -9.65
C ASP A 101 -23.87 -6.64 -10.15
N ALA A 102 -24.64 -5.75 -10.76
CA ALA A 102 -24.16 -4.43 -11.19
C ALA A 102 -23.79 -3.53 -10.01
N GLU A 103 -24.56 -3.60 -8.91
CA GLU A 103 -24.26 -2.84 -7.69
C GLU A 103 -23.03 -3.40 -6.96
N VAL A 104 -22.82 -4.72 -6.98
CA VAL A 104 -21.61 -5.38 -6.46
C VAL A 104 -20.37 -4.91 -7.22
N GLU A 105 -20.41 -4.90 -8.55
CA GLU A 105 -19.31 -4.40 -9.37
C GLU A 105 -18.98 -2.94 -9.03
N GLN A 106 -20.01 -2.09 -8.92
CA GLN A 106 -19.83 -0.70 -8.54
C GLN A 106 -19.21 -0.56 -7.14
N GLN A 107 -19.73 -1.30 -6.16
CA GLN A 107 -19.25 -1.26 -4.78
C GLN A 107 -17.81 -1.77 -4.67
N LEU A 108 -17.46 -2.83 -5.39
CA LEU A 108 -16.10 -3.35 -5.49
C LEU A 108 -15.13 -2.29 -6.01
N HIS A 109 -15.47 -1.60 -7.10
CA HIS A 109 -14.64 -0.53 -7.64
C HIS A 109 -14.46 0.63 -6.67
N LEU A 110 -15.51 1.01 -5.92
CA LEU A 110 -15.40 2.05 -4.90
C LEU A 110 -14.44 1.65 -3.77
N VAL A 111 -14.47 0.38 -3.33
CA VAL A 111 -13.53 -0.15 -2.34
C VAL A 111 -12.10 -0.13 -2.88
N ILE A 112 -11.89 -0.61 -4.11
CA ILE A 112 -10.56 -0.59 -4.76
C ILE A 112 -10.01 0.83 -4.87
N ASP A 113 -10.81 1.79 -5.32
CA ASP A 113 -10.38 3.18 -5.45
C ASP A 113 -10.04 3.82 -4.09
N ARG A 114 -10.70 3.40 -3.00
CA ARG A 114 -10.38 3.84 -1.63
C ARG A 114 -9.07 3.22 -1.14
N LEU A 115 -8.90 1.90 -1.30
CA LEU A 115 -7.66 1.19 -0.95
C LEU A 115 -6.45 1.73 -1.74
N ALA A 116 -6.63 2.03 -3.03
CA ALA A 116 -5.57 2.56 -3.88
C ALA A 116 -5.05 3.92 -3.39
N LYS A 117 -5.91 4.76 -2.79
CA LYS A 117 -5.49 6.02 -2.17
C LYS A 117 -4.62 5.81 -0.93
N GLN A 118 -4.72 4.65 -0.29
CA GLN A 118 -3.87 4.21 0.81
C GLN A 118 -2.64 3.43 0.33
N GLY A 119 -2.37 3.40 -0.98
CA GLY A 119 -1.25 2.64 -1.55
C GLY A 119 -1.46 1.12 -1.54
N ILE A 120 -2.70 0.65 -1.33
CA ILE A 120 -3.05 -0.77 -1.35
C ILE A 120 -3.72 -1.09 -2.68
N SER A 121 -3.26 -2.13 -3.36
CA SER A 121 -3.82 -2.59 -4.63
C SER A 121 -4.51 -3.95 -4.51
N LEU A 122 -5.39 -4.29 -5.46
CA LEU A 122 -6.08 -5.58 -5.51
C LEU A 122 -5.52 -6.40 -6.68
N GLY A 123 -5.05 -7.61 -6.42
CA GLY A 123 -4.36 -8.48 -7.36
C GLY A 123 -5.08 -9.81 -7.65
N ILE A 124 -6.41 -9.84 -7.53
CA ILE A 124 -7.20 -11.07 -7.74
C ILE A 124 -7.21 -11.47 -9.21
N ASN A 125 -7.24 -12.78 -9.49
CA ASN A 125 -7.31 -13.32 -10.84
C ASN A 125 -8.50 -12.75 -11.65
N GLU A 126 -8.23 -12.27 -12.86
CA GLU A 126 -9.20 -11.54 -13.70
C GLU A 126 -10.42 -12.37 -14.14
N THR A 127 -10.37 -13.70 -14.00
CA THR A 127 -11.50 -14.58 -14.32
C THR A 127 -12.42 -14.84 -13.12
N VAL A 128 -12.02 -14.39 -11.93
CA VAL A 128 -12.84 -14.45 -10.71
C VAL A 128 -14.00 -13.46 -10.85
N PRO A 129 -15.26 -13.92 -10.67
CA PRO A 129 -16.43 -13.05 -10.69
C PRO A 129 -16.39 -11.99 -9.59
N GLU A 130 -16.86 -10.78 -9.93
CA GLU A 130 -16.87 -9.59 -9.08
C GLU A 130 -17.51 -9.85 -7.72
N ARG A 131 -18.58 -10.64 -7.67
CA ARG A 131 -19.25 -11.03 -6.41
C ARG A 131 -18.36 -11.84 -5.49
N LEU A 132 -17.53 -12.72 -6.01
CA LEU A 132 -16.58 -13.49 -5.19
C LEU A 132 -15.41 -12.61 -4.74
N ALA A 133 -14.89 -11.77 -5.62
CA ALA A 133 -13.83 -10.82 -5.27
C ALA A 133 -14.30 -9.82 -4.19
N TYR A 134 -15.53 -9.30 -4.33
CA TYR A 134 -16.13 -8.40 -3.36
C TYR A 134 -16.40 -9.08 -2.01
N ARG A 135 -16.91 -10.32 -2.03
CA ARG A 135 -17.14 -11.11 -0.80
C ARG A 135 -15.83 -11.35 -0.04
N TYR A 136 -14.77 -11.75 -0.74
CA TYR A 136 -13.44 -11.89 -0.14
C TYR A 136 -12.99 -10.58 0.55
N LEU A 137 -13.05 -9.45 -0.15
CA LEU A 137 -12.69 -8.16 0.44
C LEU A 137 -13.56 -7.78 1.63
N LEU A 138 -14.86 -8.08 1.57
CA LEU A 138 -15.79 -7.83 2.67
C LEU A 138 -15.36 -8.59 3.94
N GLU A 139 -14.98 -9.87 3.79
CA GLU A 139 -14.52 -10.72 4.89
C GLU A 139 -13.21 -10.19 5.51
N GLU A 140 -12.23 -9.87 4.67
CA GLU A 140 -10.95 -9.30 5.09
C GLU A 140 -11.13 -7.96 5.83
N LEU A 141 -11.92 -7.04 5.25
CA LEU A 141 -12.19 -5.73 5.84
C LEU A 141 -12.96 -5.84 7.17
N GLN A 142 -13.86 -6.80 7.31
CA GLN A 142 -14.60 -7.04 8.56
C GLN A 142 -13.71 -7.55 9.69
N GLN A 143 -12.72 -8.38 9.37
CA GLN A 143 -11.75 -8.90 10.33
C GLN A 143 -10.67 -7.88 10.68
N GLY A 144 -10.42 -6.93 9.78
CA GLY A 144 -9.24 -6.09 9.82
C GLY A 144 -8.06 -6.81 9.17
N MET A 145 -7.18 -6.04 8.54
CA MET A 145 -6.05 -6.58 7.78
C MET A 145 -4.76 -5.97 8.24
N ASP A 146 -3.70 -6.76 8.24
CA ASP A 146 -2.34 -6.24 8.37
C ASP A 146 -1.86 -5.78 6.99
N VAL A 147 -1.52 -4.49 6.87
CA VAL A 147 -1.18 -3.86 5.58
C VAL A 147 0.08 -3.02 5.69
N MET A 148 0.70 -2.78 4.54
CA MET A 148 1.82 -1.84 4.38
C MET A 148 1.65 -1.04 3.08
N PRO A 149 2.29 0.13 2.95
CA PRO A 149 2.32 0.85 1.67
C PRO A 149 2.85 -0.04 0.53
N GLY A 150 2.16 -0.02 -0.61
CA GLY A 150 2.51 -0.85 -1.78
C GLY A 150 2.01 -2.29 -1.70
N TRP A 151 1.27 -2.67 -0.65
CA TRP A 151 0.72 -4.01 -0.50
C TRP A 151 -0.27 -4.35 -1.62
N VAL A 152 -0.27 -5.63 -2.02
CA VAL A 152 -1.19 -6.19 -3.01
C VAL A 152 -2.06 -7.22 -2.31
N LEU A 153 -3.36 -6.95 -2.21
CA LEU A 153 -4.34 -7.94 -1.78
C LEU A 153 -4.61 -8.88 -2.95
N ASP A 154 -3.91 -10.00 -3.02
CA ASP A 154 -4.02 -10.94 -4.13
C ASP A 154 -4.96 -12.11 -3.84
N GLY A 155 -5.44 -12.27 -2.60
CA GLY A 155 -6.31 -13.38 -2.17
C GLY A 155 -5.63 -14.74 -2.20
N CYS A 156 -4.30 -14.78 -2.12
CA CYS A 156 -3.48 -16.00 -2.14
C CYS A 156 -2.67 -16.11 -0.83
N ASP A 157 -3.01 -17.10 -0.01
CA ASP A 157 -2.29 -17.43 1.23
C ASP A 157 -1.20 -18.50 1.04
N GLY A 158 -1.04 -18.98 -0.20
CA GLY A 158 -0.17 -20.10 -0.56
C GLY A 158 -0.79 -21.49 -0.34
N CYS A 159 -1.97 -21.60 0.28
CA CYS A 159 -2.71 -22.85 0.47
C CYS A 159 -3.69 -23.08 -0.69
N CYS A 160 -3.20 -23.64 -1.79
CA CYS A 160 -4.01 -23.81 -2.99
C CYS A 160 -5.27 -24.68 -2.78
N GLU A 161 -5.24 -25.65 -1.86
CA GLU A 161 -6.38 -26.57 -1.60
C GLU A 161 -7.61 -25.84 -1.07
N GLU A 162 -7.41 -24.76 -0.30
CA GLU A 162 -8.47 -23.99 0.36
C GLU A 162 -8.70 -22.62 -0.32
N CYS A 163 -7.85 -22.24 -1.29
CA CYS A 163 -7.93 -20.97 -1.98
C CYS A 163 -9.22 -20.84 -2.81
N PHE A 164 -10.03 -19.81 -2.52
CA PHE A 164 -11.28 -19.53 -3.24
C PHE A 164 -11.06 -19.25 -4.74
N GLN A 165 -9.84 -18.83 -5.12
CA GLN A 165 -9.47 -18.59 -6.51
C GLN A 165 -9.08 -19.86 -7.26
N LEU A 166 -8.91 -21.02 -6.61
CA LEU A 166 -8.45 -22.26 -7.24
C LEU A 166 -9.24 -22.63 -8.53
N PRO A 167 -10.58 -22.51 -8.59
CA PRO A 167 -11.33 -22.79 -9.82
C PRO A 167 -11.01 -21.84 -11.00
N TYR A 168 -10.37 -20.71 -10.71
CA TYR A 168 -10.06 -19.62 -11.65
C TYR A 168 -8.54 -19.48 -11.87
N CYS A 169 -7.71 -19.98 -10.95
CA CYS A 169 -6.26 -19.84 -10.95
C CYS A 169 -5.59 -20.94 -11.78
N LYS A 170 -4.86 -20.54 -12.84
CA LYS A 170 -4.09 -21.47 -13.67
C LYS A 170 -3.00 -22.20 -12.86
N THR A 171 -2.19 -21.45 -12.12
CA THR A 171 -1.12 -22.02 -11.28
C THR A 171 -1.67 -22.98 -10.24
N GLY A 172 -2.76 -22.62 -9.56
CA GLY A 172 -3.42 -23.49 -8.58
C GLY A 172 -3.88 -24.82 -9.19
N LYS A 173 -4.41 -24.80 -10.43
CA LYS A 173 -4.80 -26.02 -11.16
C LYS A 173 -3.62 -26.91 -11.54
N GLU A 174 -2.50 -26.30 -11.95
CA GLU A 174 -1.26 -27.03 -12.25
C GLU A 174 -0.73 -27.73 -10.98
N LEU A 175 -0.73 -27.03 -9.85
CA LEU A 175 -0.34 -27.61 -8.56
C LEU A 175 -1.32 -28.70 -8.09
N ALA A 176 -2.62 -28.54 -8.35
CA ALA A 176 -3.61 -29.57 -8.05
C ALA A 176 -3.36 -30.87 -8.82
N GLU A 177 -2.96 -30.76 -10.10
CA GLU A 177 -2.57 -31.92 -10.91
C GLU A 177 -1.28 -32.57 -10.38
N GLU A 178 -0.25 -31.77 -10.07
CA GLU A 178 1.03 -32.24 -9.57
C GLU A 178 0.90 -32.97 -8.22
N TYR A 179 0.23 -32.33 -7.25
CA TYR A 179 0.08 -32.84 -5.88
C TYR A 179 -1.17 -33.70 -5.68
N ARG A 180 -2.01 -33.85 -6.72
CA ARG A 180 -3.19 -34.73 -6.76
C ARG A 180 -4.29 -34.38 -5.75
N PHE A 181 -4.54 -33.10 -5.53
CA PHE A 181 -5.73 -32.64 -4.81
C PHE A 181 -6.83 -32.22 -5.79
N ALA A 182 -8.07 -32.13 -5.30
CA ALA A 182 -9.23 -31.86 -6.15
C ALA A 182 -9.34 -30.37 -6.48
N VAL A 183 -9.61 -30.05 -7.75
CA VAL A 183 -10.05 -28.71 -8.15
C VAL A 183 -11.57 -28.69 -8.12
N PRO A 184 -12.21 -27.88 -7.24
CA PRO A 184 -13.66 -27.78 -7.23
C PRO A 184 -14.15 -27.10 -8.52
N ALA A 185 -15.37 -27.43 -8.94
CA ALA A 185 -16.03 -26.69 -10.01
C ALA A 185 -16.24 -25.23 -9.56
N PRO A 186 -16.13 -24.25 -10.48
CA PRO A 186 -16.32 -22.85 -10.12
C PRO A 186 -17.77 -22.65 -9.62
N PRO A 187 -17.97 -22.04 -8.43
CA PRO A 187 -19.31 -21.85 -7.86
C PRO A 187 -20.15 -20.84 -8.66
N VAL A 188 -19.48 -19.94 -9.38
CA VAL A 188 -20.07 -18.96 -10.29
C VAL A 188 -19.34 -19.06 -11.63
N PRO A 189 -20.02 -18.96 -12.79
CA PRO A 189 -19.34 -18.98 -14.08
C PRO A 189 -18.19 -17.96 -14.13
N PRO A 190 -17.03 -18.30 -14.73
CA PRO A 190 -15.94 -17.36 -14.90
C PRO A 190 -16.40 -16.10 -15.63
N ARG A 191 -15.81 -14.97 -15.28
CA ARG A 191 -16.00 -13.72 -16.03
C ARG A 191 -15.51 -13.89 -17.46
N GLU A 192 -16.29 -13.39 -18.43
CA GLU A 192 -15.81 -13.27 -19.80
C GLU A 192 -14.70 -12.22 -19.84
N VAL A 193 -13.50 -12.64 -20.25
CA VAL A 193 -12.40 -11.71 -20.48
C VAL A 193 -12.54 -11.22 -21.92
N ASP A 194 -13.01 -9.99 -22.09
CA ASP A 194 -13.14 -9.34 -23.40
C ASP A 194 -11.78 -9.24 -24.09
N SER A 195 -11.44 -10.25 -24.88
CA SER A 195 -10.14 -10.37 -25.55
C SER A 195 -9.97 -9.43 -26.74
N GLU A 196 -11.03 -8.74 -27.20
CA GLU A 196 -11.04 -8.06 -28.49
C GLU A 196 -10.99 -6.51 -28.44
N THR A 197 -11.05 -5.88 -27.27
CA THR A 197 -10.94 -4.41 -27.16
C THR A 197 -9.78 -3.99 -26.25
N ALA A 198 -8.56 -4.03 -26.78
CA ALA A 198 -7.37 -3.50 -26.11
C ALA A 198 -7.48 -2.00 -25.72
N THR A 199 -8.44 -1.26 -26.30
CA THR A 199 -8.73 0.15 -25.99
C THR A 199 -9.76 0.34 -24.87
N ALA A 200 -10.52 -0.70 -24.53
CA ALA A 200 -11.40 -0.76 -23.37
C ALA A 200 -10.98 -1.97 -22.55
N ARG A 201 -9.72 -1.96 -22.09
CA ARG A 201 -9.30 -2.96 -21.10
C ARG A 201 -10.33 -2.86 -19.96
N PRO A 202 -11.03 -3.95 -19.58
CA PRO A 202 -11.74 -3.96 -18.31
C PRO A 202 -10.74 -3.46 -17.27
N GLN A 203 -11.17 -2.58 -16.36
CA GLN A 203 -10.28 -2.05 -15.34
C GLN A 203 -9.67 -3.24 -14.61
N SER A 204 -8.47 -3.63 -15.01
CA SER A 204 -7.76 -4.71 -14.37
C SER A 204 -7.57 -4.26 -12.94
N TYR A 205 -7.86 -5.13 -11.99
CA TYR A 205 -7.67 -4.84 -10.56
C TYR A 205 -6.25 -4.32 -10.27
N TRP A 206 -5.31 -4.64 -11.17
CA TRP A 206 -4.03 -3.98 -11.40
C TRP A 206 -4.15 -2.49 -11.77
N ARG A 207 -4.65 -1.67 -10.86
CA ARG A 207 -4.17 -0.29 -10.74
C ARG A 207 -2.96 -0.35 -9.82
N TRP A 208 -1.79 -0.46 -10.43
CA TRP A 208 -0.61 0.07 -9.77
C TRP A 208 -0.96 1.51 -9.38
N PRO A 209 -0.69 1.94 -8.14
CA PRO A 209 -0.61 3.36 -7.88
C PRO A 209 0.27 3.88 -9.01
N THR A 210 -0.28 4.69 -9.91
CA THR A 210 0.58 5.51 -10.74
C THR A 210 1.40 6.20 -9.68
N MET A 211 2.68 5.82 -9.53
CA MET A 211 3.57 6.51 -8.63
C MET A 211 3.41 7.94 -9.10
N ASN A 212 2.60 8.70 -8.38
CA ASN A 212 2.45 10.11 -8.59
C ASN A 212 3.80 10.54 -8.10
N ILE A 213 4.76 10.55 -9.03
CA ILE A 213 5.98 11.32 -8.93
C ILE A 213 5.47 12.62 -8.36
N CYS A 214 5.74 12.84 -7.07
CA CYS A 214 5.26 14.03 -6.36
C CYS A 214 5.40 15.17 -7.35
N PRO A 215 4.32 15.92 -7.66
CA PRO A 215 4.44 17.04 -8.59
C PRO A 215 5.62 17.83 -8.06
N ARG A 216 6.73 17.84 -8.82
CA ARG A 216 7.99 18.47 -8.39
C ARG A 216 7.56 19.83 -7.90
N GLY A 217 7.68 20.06 -6.59
CA GLY A 217 7.37 21.35 -6.00
C GLY A 217 8.04 22.39 -6.89
N GLU A 218 7.26 23.31 -7.42
CA GLU A 218 7.79 24.42 -8.21
C GLU A 218 8.83 25.09 -7.32
N PHE A 219 10.12 24.82 -7.60
CA PHE A 219 11.20 25.53 -6.95
C PHE A 219 10.92 27.01 -7.18
N PRO A 220 10.80 27.84 -6.12
CA PRO A 220 10.72 29.27 -6.34
C PRO A 220 11.96 29.65 -7.12
N ALA A 221 11.75 30.34 -8.24
CA ALA A 221 12.83 30.92 -9.03
C ALA A 221 13.52 31.98 -8.15
N GLU A 222 14.48 31.56 -7.34
CA GLU A 222 15.37 32.47 -6.62
C GLU A 222 16.32 33.11 -7.63
N GLY A 223 15.90 34.27 -8.12
CA GLY A 223 16.83 35.30 -8.50
C GLY A 223 17.53 35.81 -7.25
N SER A 224 18.84 35.58 -7.16
CA SER A 224 19.72 36.48 -6.42
C SER A 224 21.02 36.66 -7.20
N ASP A 225 21.08 37.79 -7.90
CA ASP A 225 22.33 38.40 -8.34
C ASP A 225 23.18 38.71 -7.10
N PHE A 226 24.18 37.87 -6.81
CA PHE A 226 25.18 38.15 -5.78
C PHE A 226 26.60 37.96 -6.34
N PHE A 227 26.92 38.73 -7.38
CA PHE A 227 28.30 39.06 -7.71
C PHE A 227 28.53 40.54 -7.41
N GLY A 228 28.83 40.82 -6.13
CA GLY A 228 29.41 42.08 -5.69
C GLY A 228 30.93 41.99 -5.77
N ASP A 229 31.51 42.97 -6.47
CA ASP A 229 32.93 43.15 -6.76
C ASP A 229 33.86 43.02 -5.54
N VAL A 230 34.97 42.29 -5.72
CA VAL A 230 36.14 42.33 -4.83
C VAL A 230 37.25 43.09 -5.55
N PRO A 231 37.73 44.25 -5.06
CA PRO A 231 38.86 44.93 -5.64
C PRO A 231 40.18 44.32 -5.17
N PHE A 232 41.13 44.18 -6.11
CA PHE A 232 42.56 43.96 -5.87
C PHE A 232 43.25 45.23 -5.36
#